data_AF-A0A0Q0HHE7-F1
#
_entry.id   AF-A0A0Q0HHE7-F1
#
_cell.length_a   1.000
_cell.length_b   1.000
_cell.length_c   1.000
_cell.angle_alpha   90.00
_cell.angle_beta   90.00
_cell.angle_gamma   90.00
#
_symmetry.space_group_name_H-M   'P 1'
#
loop_
_entity.id
_entity.type
_entity.pdbx_description
1 polymer ?
#
loop_
_entity_poly.entity_id
_entity_poly.type
_entity_poly.pdbx_seq_one_letter_code
_entity_poly.pdbx_strand_id
1 'polypeptide(L)'
;MTTGGEGCMVTTNDKTLWSKMWSYKDHGKSFDAIYNREHPPGFRWLHESFGTNWRMTEMQGAIGRIQLTRMLDWTAKRQSNAKAIDTAVADINVVRTVVVPDYIEHAEYKHYLFVKPENLAEGWSRDRIVDEIMAFGGQLFKAVVLRSILRKPLIIPLGVLNIVYPMH
;
A
#
# COMPACT_ATOMS: atom_id res chain seq x y z
N MET A 1 6.39 1.29 1.57
CA MET A 1 7.18 2.53 1.69
C MET A 1 6.49 3.39 2.72
N THR A 2 7.23 4.04 3.61
CA THR A 2 6.70 5.11 4.46
C THR A 2 7.61 6.32 4.35
N THR A 3 7.08 7.50 4.62
CA THR A 3 7.84 8.76 4.70
C THR A 3 8.28 9.03 6.14
N GLY A 4 8.80 8.01 6.84
CA GLY A 4 9.14 8.09 8.26
C GLY A 4 7.98 7.75 9.19
N GLY A 5 7.18 6.73 8.84
CA GLY A 5 5.99 6.29 9.58
C GLY A 5 4.72 6.70 8.86
N GLU A 6 4.42 7.99 8.86
CA GLU A 6 3.21 8.56 8.25
C GLU A 6 3.51 9.38 7.00
N GLY A 7 2.52 9.47 6.10
CA GLY A 7 2.48 10.40 4.97
C GLY A 7 1.70 9.87 3.77
N CYS A 8 1.47 10.75 2.79
CA CYS A 8 0.66 10.46 1.61
C CYS A 8 1.21 11.19 0.38
N MET A 9 0.88 10.66 -0.79
CA MET A 9 1.15 11.28 -2.09
C MET A 9 -0.14 11.24 -2.90
N VAL A 10 -0.43 12.32 -3.62
CA VAL A 10 -1.49 12.34 -4.63
C VAL A 10 -0.86 12.73 -5.95
N THR A 11 -1.15 11.96 -7.01
CA THR A 11 -0.67 12.22 -8.38
C THR A 11 -1.85 12.31 -9.33
N THR A 12 -1.73 13.14 -10.35
CA THR A 12 -2.74 13.30 -11.40
C THR A 12 -2.06 13.86 -12.65
N ASN A 13 -2.59 13.51 -13.82
CA ASN A 13 -2.20 14.11 -15.09
C ASN A 13 -3.09 15.32 -15.45
N ASP A 14 -4.14 15.60 -14.68
CA ASP A 14 -5.04 16.74 -14.89
C ASP A 14 -4.55 17.97 -14.11
N LYS A 15 -4.19 19.02 -14.85
CA LYS A 15 -3.68 20.29 -14.30
C LYS A 15 -4.70 21.00 -13.41
N THR A 16 -5.98 20.93 -13.72
CA THR A 16 -7.06 21.54 -12.94
C THR A 16 -7.18 20.85 -11.58
N LEU A 17 -7.15 19.52 -11.59
CA LEU A 17 -7.15 18.73 -10.34
C LEU A 17 -5.89 19.00 -9.53
N TRP A 18 -4.71 19.03 -10.16
CA TRP A 18 -3.45 19.35 -9.50
C TRP A 18 -3.51 20.71 -8.80
N SER A 19 -3.97 21.76 -9.49
CA SER A 19 -4.08 23.11 -8.94
C SER A 19 -4.99 23.15 -7.73
N LYS A 20 -6.13 22.45 -7.80
CA LYS A 20 -7.09 22.36 -6.70
C LYS A 20 -6.48 21.63 -5.48
N MET A 21 -5.81 20.50 -5.69
CA MET A 21 -5.15 19.75 -4.62
C MET A 21 -4.02 20.57 -3.97
N TRP A 22 -3.21 21.24 -4.79
CA TRP A 22 -2.10 22.06 -4.31
C TRP A 22 -2.57 23.20 -3.40
N SER A 23 -3.66 23.86 -3.81
CA SER A 23 -4.29 24.92 -3.02
C SER A 23 -4.90 24.36 -1.74
N TYR A 24 -5.69 23.30 -1.85
CA TYR A 24 -6.41 22.72 -0.72
C TYR A 24 -5.47 22.25 0.40
N LYS A 25 -4.30 21.68 0.08
CA LYS A 25 -3.33 21.22 1.10
C LYS A 25 -2.63 22.35 1.88
N ASP A 26 -2.60 23.57 1.34
CA ASP A 26 -1.91 24.73 1.93
C ASP A 26 -2.88 25.90 2.11
N HIS A 27 -3.90 25.69 2.93
CA HIS A 27 -4.86 26.69 3.40
C HIS A 27 -5.70 27.36 2.30
N GLY A 28 -5.69 26.83 1.07
CA GLY A 28 -6.41 27.44 -0.05
C GLY A 28 -5.59 28.48 -0.81
N LYS A 29 -4.26 28.47 -0.65
CA LYS A 29 -3.38 29.35 -1.42
C LYS A 29 -3.33 28.95 -2.89
N SER A 30 -3.42 29.93 -3.77
CA SER A 30 -3.31 29.70 -5.20
C SER A 30 -1.84 29.64 -5.64
N PHE A 31 -1.48 28.59 -6.39
CA PHE A 31 -0.14 28.46 -6.97
C PHE A 31 0.16 29.65 -7.89
N ASP A 32 -0.82 30.03 -8.72
CA ASP A 32 -0.71 31.15 -9.65
C ASP A 32 -0.51 32.48 -8.91
N ALA A 33 -1.29 32.71 -7.85
CA ALA A 33 -1.11 33.89 -7.01
C ALA A 33 0.29 33.93 -6.37
N ILE A 34 0.93 32.79 -6.06
CA ILE A 34 2.24 32.77 -5.42
C ILE A 34 3.39 32.97 -6.40
N TYR A 35 3.35 32.30 -7.55
CA TYR A 35 4.52 32.18 -8.43
C TYR A 35 4.40 32.97 -9.74
N ASN A 36 3.19 33.32 -10.18
CA ASN A 36 2.97 33.92 -11.50
C ASN A 36 2.46 35.37 -11.44
N ARG A 37 2.16 35.90 -10.25
CA ARG A 37 1.72 37.28 -10.06
C ARG A 37 2.74 38.08 -9.28
N GLU A 38 2.97 39.31 -9.70
CA GLU A 38 3.78 40.26 -8.95
C GLU A 38 3.00 40.79 -7.75
N HIS A 39 3.71 40.99 -6.64
CA HIS A 39 3.13 41.54 -5.42
C HIS A 39 3.90 42.77 -4.98
N PRO A 40 3.21 43.84 -4.55
CA PRO A 40 3.87 44.94 -3.90
C PRO A 40 4.59 44.46 -2.62
N PRO A 41 5.62 45.18 -2.16
CA PRO A 41 6.27 44.88 -0.89
C PRO A 41 5.27 44.86 0.26
N GLY A 42 5.33 43.84 1.13
CA GLY A 42 4.44 43.71 2.29
C GLY A 42 3.68 42.38 2.32
N PHE A 43 2.54 42.38 3.02
CA PHE A 43 1.71 41.20 3.19
C PHE A 43 0.99 40.80 1.89
N ARG A 44 0.98 39.50 1.57
CA ARG A 44 0.38 38.97 0.34
C ARG A 44 -0.92 38.23 0.64
N TRP A 45 -1.99 38.60 -0.07
CA TRP A 45 -3.26 37.87 -0.05
C TRP A 45 -3.22 36.76 -1.10
N LEU A 46 -2.88 35.55 -0.66
CA LEU A 46 -2.62 34.42 -1.55
C LEU A 46 -3.75 33.38 -1.58
N HIS A 47 -4.74 33.51 -0.69
CA HIS A 47 -5.83 32.55 -0.52
C HIS A 47 -7.00 32.91 -1.44
N GLU A 48 -7.31 32.03 -2.40
CA GLU A 48 -8.39 32.23 -3.38
C GLU A 48 -9.51 31.19 -3.25
N SER A 49 -9.33 30.20 -2.38
CA SER A 49 -10.30 29.16 -2.10
C SER A 49 -10.21 28.70 -0.64
N PHE A 50 -11.16 27.89 -0.19
CA PHE A 50 -11.03 27.17 1.08
C PHE A 50 -9.96 26.07 1.00
N GLY A 51 -9.29 25.81 2.11
CA GLY A 51 -8.33 24.72 2.24
C GLY A 51 -8.01 24.37 3.69
N THR A 52 -7.06 23.47 3.86
CA THR A 52 -6.60 22.91 5.15
C THR A 52 -5.08 22.89 5.21
N ASN A 53 -4.49 22.44 6.32
CA ASN A 53 -3.05 22.24 6.44
C ASN A 53 -2.69 20.75 6.39
N TRP A 54 -2.47 20.23 5.18
CA TRP A 54 -2.03 18.84 4.95
C TRP A 54 -0.62 18.79 4.34
N ARG A 55 0.21 19.78 4.67
CA ARG A 55 1.60 19.81 4.23
C ARG A 55 2.39 18.69 4.92
N MET A 56 3.13 17.94 4.11
CA MET A 56 4.16 17.03 4.58
C MET A 56 5.33 17.83 5.13
N THR A 57 5.98 17.35 6.19
CA THR A 57 7.20 17.99 6.71
C THR A 57 8.39 17.71 5.80
N GLU A 58 9.37 18.61 5.78
CA GLU A 58 10.59 18.45 4.97
C GLU A 58 11.36 17.16 5.30
N MET A 59 11.37 16.74 6.58
CA MET A 59 11.99 15.48 7.01
C MET A 59 11.31 14.27 6.36
N GLN A 60 9.97 14.23 6.37
CA GLN A 60 9.20 13.17 5.73
C GLN A 60 9.43 13.17 4.21
N GLY A 61 9.48 14.35 3.59
CA GLY A 61 9.80 14.52 2.17
C GLY A 61 11.19 13.99 1.79
N ALA A 62 12.21 14.31 2.59
CA ALA A 62 13.57 13.82 2.39
C ALA A 62 13.64 12.28 2.48
N ILE A 63 13.02 11.68 3.51
CA ILE A 63 12.95 10.23 3.67
C ILE A 63 12.23 9.58 2.48
N GLY A 64 11.09 10.15 2.06
CA GLY A 64 10.32 9.66 0.92
C GLY A 64 11.12 9.63 -0.38
N ARG A 65 11.86 10.71 -0.66
CA ARG A 65 12.73 10.78 -1.85
C ARG A 65 13.79 9.68 -1.87
N ILE A 66 14.44 9.42 -0.74
CA ILE A 66 15.43 8.35 -0.63
C ILE A 66 14.75 6.98 -0.82
N GLN A 67 13.60 6.75 -0.20
CA GLN A 67 12.86 5.49 -0.33
C GLN A 67 12.43 5.21 -1.78
N LEU A 68 12.03 6.23 -2.54
CA LEU A 68 11.67 6.09 -3.96
C LEU A 68 12.82 5.53 -4.81
N THR A 69 14.07 5.91 -4.53
CA THR A 69 15.23 5.37 -5.25
C THR A 69 15.43 3.87 -5.03
N ARG A 70 14.93 3.33 -3.92
CA ARG A 70 15.10 1.92 -3.53
C ARG A 70 13.92 1.03 -3.96
N MET A 71 12.85 1.63 -4.50
CA MET A 71 11.60 0.91 -4.78
C MET A 71 11.75 -0.17 -5.84
N LEU A 72 12.55 0.05 -6.87
CA LEU A 72 12.81 -0.94 -7.91
C LEU A 72 13.44 -2.19 -7.30
N ASP A 73 14.53 -2.02 -6.54
CA ASP A 73 15.22 -3.12 -5.86
C ASP A 73 14.31 -3.86 -4.89
N TRP A 74 13.51 -3.13 -4.11
CA TRP A 74 12.58 -3.74 -3.17
C TRP A 74 11.47 -4.52 -3.86
N THR A 75 10.95 -4.00 -4.98
CA THR A 75 9.91 -4.69 -5.73
C THR A 75 10.45 -5.97 -6.35
N ALA A 76 11.65 -5.92 -6.96
CA ALA A 76 12.32 -7.10 -7.49
C ALA A 76 12.58 -8.17 -6.41
N LYS A 77 13.05 -7.77 -5.23
CA LYS A 77 13.24 -8.70 -4.10
C LYS A 77 11.93 -9.35 -3.66
N ARG A 78 10.84 -8.59 -3.55
CA ARG A 78 9.52 -9.13 -3.17
C ARG A 78 8.98 -10.09 -4.22
N GLN A 79 9.10 -9.74 -5.50
CA GLN A 79 8.71 -10.62 -6.63
C GLN A 79 9.53 -11.92 -6.65
N SER A 80 10.84 -11.85 -6.42
CA SER A 80 11.70 -13.04 -6.34
C SER A 80 11.27 -13.95 -5.19
N ASN A 81 11.02 -13.38 -4.01
CA ASN A 81 10.59 -14.17 -2.85
C ASN A 81 9.17 -14.75 -3.04
N ALA A 82 8.25 -13.99 -3.65
CA ALA A 82 6.90 -14.46 -3.99
C ALA A 82 6.97 -15.70 -4.89
N LYS A 83 7.79 -15.63 -5.95
CA LYS A 83 8.01 -16.74 -6.86
C LYS A 83 8.59 -17.98 -6.15
N ALA A 84 9.51 -17.77 -5.20
CA ALA A 84 10.06 -18.87 -4.40
C ALA A 84 8.99 -19.53 -3.53
N ILE A 85 8.09 -18.75 -2.92
CA ILE A 85 6.95 -19.27 -2.15
C ILE A 85 5.99 -20.04 -3.07
N ASP A 86 5.61 -19.46 -4.21
CA ASP A 86 4.73 -20.11 -5.19
C ASP A 86 5.30 -21.46 -5.64
N THR A 87 6.63 -21.52 -5.86
CA THR A 87 7.33 -22.76 -6.24
C THR A 87 7.30 -23.78 -5.09
N ALA A 88 7.52 -23.34 -3.85
CA ALA A 88 7.56 -24.21 -2.68
C ALA A 88 6.19 -24.83 -2.30
N VAL A 89 5.09 -24.22 -2.73
CA VAL A 89 3.73 -24.72 -2.48
C VAL A 89 3.05 -25.30 -3.71
N ALA A 90 3.76 -25.40 -4.84
CA ALA A 90 3.20 -25.76 -6.14
C ALA A 90 2.58 -27.17 -6.16
N ASP A 91 3.10 -28.10 -5.36
CA ASP A 91 2.64 -29.47 -5.21
C ASP A 91 1.64 -29.66 -4.06
N ILE A 92 1.32 -28.59 -3.32
CA ILE A 92 0.43 -28.63 -2.16
C ILE A 92 -1.01 -28.31 -2.58
N ASN A 93 -1.85 -29.34 -2.68
CA ASN A 93 -3.26 -29.19 -3.07
C ASN A 93 -4.13 -28.36 -2.11
N VAL A 94 -3.67 -28.14 -0.87
CA VAL A 94 -4.34 -27.32 0.14
C VAL A 94 -4.30 -25.83 -0.18
N VAL A 95 -3.39 -25.38 -1.04
CA VAL A 95 -3.18 -23.96 -1.32
C VAL A 95 -3.53 -23.62 -2.76
N ARG A 96 -4.03 -22.41 -2.97
CA ARG A 96 -4.18 -21.76 -4.27
C ARG A 96 -3.40 -20.45 -4.27
N THR A 97 -2.53 -20.29 -5.25
CA THR A 97 -1.75 -19.06 -5.49
C THR A 97 -2.57 -18.05 -6.31
N VAL A 98 -2.08 -16.81 -6.38
CA VAL A 98 -2.65 -15.77 -7.25
C VAL A 98 -2.01 -15.90 -8.64
N VAL A 99 -2.84 -15.97 -9.68
CA VAL A 99 -2.36 -15.87 -11.06
C VAL A 99 -2.42 -14.40 -11.47
N VAL A 100 -1.26 -13.80 -11.69
CA VAL A 100 -1.14 -12.43 -12.18
C VAL A 100 -1.12 -12.48 -13.72
N PRO A 101 -2.02 -11.75 -14.41
CA PRO A 101 -1.97 -11.64 -15.88
C PRO A 101 -0.64 -11.05 -16.35
N ASP A 102 -0.20 -11.44 -17.54
CA ASP A 102 1.08 -11.03 -18.16
C ASP A 102 1.20 -9.52 -18.40
N TYR A 103 0.08 -8.83 -18.63
CA TYR A 103 0.03 -7.39 -18.81
C TYR A 103 0.04 -6.59 -17.49
N ILE A 104 0.15 -7.26 -16.33
CA ILE A 104 0.16 -6.62 -15.00
C ILE A 104 1.47 -6.94 -14.28
N GLU A 105 2.10 -5.90 -13.75
CA GLU A 105 3.18 -6.07 -12.79
C GLU A 105 2.64 -5.97 -11.36
N HIS A 106 2.82 -7.03 -10.57
CA HIS A 106 2.40 -7.04 -9.17
C HIS A 106 3.55 -6.58 -8.27
N ALA A 107 3.29 -5.59 -7.42
CA ALA A 107 4.30 -5.00 -6.53
C ALA A 107 4.63 -5.86 -5.28
N GLU A 108 3.89 -6.94 -5.06
CA GLU A 108 4.09 -7.91 -3.96
C GLU A 108 4.20 -7.25 -2.57
N TYR A 109 3.44 -6.17 -2.33
CA TYR A 109 3.40 -5.55 -0.99
C TYR A 109 2.96 -6.57 0.08
N LYS A 110 2.07 -7.49 -0.31
CA LYS A 110 1.71 -8.70 0.43
C LYS A 110 1.58 -9.83 -0.57
N HIS A 111 2.13 -10.98 -0.22
CA HIS A 111 1.97 -12.21 -0.99
C HIS A 111 0.90 -13.08 -0.35
N TYR A 112 -0.05 -13.53 -1.17
CA TYR A 112 -1.29 -14.12 -0.73
C TYR A 112 -1.41 -15.58 -1.13
N LEU A 113 -1.63 -16.44 -0.13
CA LEU A 113 -1.99 -17.84 -0.32
C LEU A 113 -3.41 -18.08 0.19
N PHE A 114 -4.22 -18.77 -0.60
CA PHE A 114 -5.60 -19.11 -0.27
C PHE A 114 -5.69 -20.58 0.11
N VAL A 115 -6.13 -20.88 1.32
CA VAL A 115 -6.39 -22.26 1.77
C VAL A 115 -7.68 -22.76 1.13
N LYS A 116 -7.65 -23.99 0.61
CA LYS A 116 -8.79 -24.77 0.13
C LYS A 116 -9.26 -25.69 1.27
N PRO A 117 -10.31 -25.31 2.03
CA PRO A 117 -10.71 -26.05 3.22
C PRO A 117 -11.08 -27.51 2.95
N GLU A 118 -11.58 -27.79 1.75
CA GLU A 118 -11.94 -29.14 1.28
C GLU A 118 -10.77 -30.13 1.23
N ASN A 119 -9.54 -29.62 1.17
CA ASN A 119 -8.32 -30.44 1.10
C ASN A 119 -7.59 -30.52 2.44
N LEU A 120 -8.13 -29.93 3.52
CA LEU A 120 -7.52 -29.97 4.84
C LEU A 120 -7.70 -31.36 5.48
N ALA A 121 -6.65 -31.81 6.18
CA ALA A 121 -6.76 -32.99 7.04
C ALA A 121 -7.71 -32.72 8.22
N GLU A 122 -8.26 -33.78 8.80
CA GLU A 122 -9.17 -33.67 9.94
C GLU A 122 -8.51 -32.91 11.11
N GLY A 123 -9.25 -31.98 11.72
CA GLY A 123 -8.74 -31.12 12.79
C GLY A 123 -7.78 -30.01 12.34
N TRP A 124 -7.54 -29.84 11.04
CA TRP A 124 -6.82 -28.69 10.50
C TRP A 124 -7.77 -27.57 10.11
N SER A 125 -7.34 -26.34 10.39
CA SER A 125 -8.00 -25.11 10.00
C SER A 125 -6.98 -24.10 9.50
N ARG A 126 -7.42 -23.06 8.80
CA ARG A 126 -6.54 -21.94 8.40
C ARG A 126 -5.80 -21.37 9.59
N ASP A 127 -6.51 -21.15 10.70
CA ASP A 127 -5.91 -20.57 11.90
C ASP A 127 -4.85 -21.50 12.49
N ARG A 128 -5.12 -22.80 12.55
CA ARG A 128 -4.10 -23.78 12.98
C ARG A 128 -2.87 -23.76 12.07
N ILE A 129 -3.03 -23.68 10.74
CA ILE A 129 -1.89 -23.55 9.82
C ILE A 129 -1.05 -22.31 10.16
N VAL A 130 -1.68 -21.17 10.43
CA VAL A 130 -0.97 -19.95 10.82
C VAL A 130 -0.21 -20.15 12.13
N ASP A 131 -0.87 -20.72 13.13
CA ASP A 131 -0.30 -20.92 14.46
C ASP A 131 0.91 -21.86 14.41
N GLU A 132 0.82 -22.96 13.65
CA GLU A 132 1.94 -23.89 13.44
C GLU A 132 3.13 -23.21 12.76
N ILE A 133 2.91 -22.47 11.66
CA ILE A 133 4.03 -21.81 10.98
C ILE A 133 4.66 -20.71 11.85
N MET A 134 3.86 -20.00 12.65
CA MET A 134 4.38 -19.05 13.64
C MET A 134 5.22 -19.75 14.72
N ALA A 135 4.83 -20.94 15.17
CA ALA A 135 5.60 -21.73 16.13
C ALA A 135 6.95 -22.21 15.56
N PHE A 136 7.03 -22.46 14.25
CA PHE A 136 8.27 -22.77 13.54
C PHE A 136 9.18 -21.55 13.27
N GLY A 137 8.84 -20.36 13.79
CA GLY A 137 9.62 -19.13 13.63
C GLY A 137 9.34 -18.37 12.33
N GLY A 138 8.33 -18.78 11.55
CA GLY A 138 7.85 -18.02 10.41
C GLY A 138 7.04 -16.79 10.85
N GLN A 139 7.06 -15.73 10.05
CA GLN A 139 6.22 -14.54 10.30
C GLN A 139 5.08 -14.48 9.28
N LEU A 140 3.88 -14.81 9.75
CA LEU A 140 2.65 -14.75 8.97
C LEU A 140 1.65 -13.81 9.61
N PHE A 141 0.92 -13.09 8.78
CA PHE A 141 -0.16 -12.21 9.21
C PHE A 141 -1.46 -12.67 8.60
N LYS A 142 -2.52 -12.74 9.41
CA LYS A 142 -3.88 -12.96 8.92
C LYS A 142 -4.29 -11.77 8.06
N ALA A 143 -4.71 -11.99 6.82
CA ALA A 143 -5.40 -10.98 6.02
C ALA A 143 -6.90 -11.20 6.09
N VAL A 144 -7.62 -10.08 6.12
CA VAL A 144 -9.04 -10.00 5.82
C VAL A 144 -9.14 -9.33 4.46
N VAL A 145 -9.63 -10.04 3.45
CA VAL A 145 -10.01 -9.42 2.17
C VAL A 145 -11.49 -9.08 2.25
N LEU A 146 -11.80 -7.78 2.31
CA LEU A 146 -13.17 -7.27 2.28
C LEU A 146 -13.78 -7.54 0.89
N ARG A 147 -14.60 -8.59 0.78
CA ARG A 147 -15.32 -8.91 -0.46
C ARG A 147 -16.55 -8.03 -0.71
N SER A 148 -16.97 -7.20 0.25
CA SER A 148 -18.24 -6.47 0.15
C SER A 148 -18.19 -5.04 0.72
N ILE A 149 -17.54 -4.10 0.03
CA ILE A 149 -17.80 -2.67 0.28
C ILE A 149 -19.19 -2.25 -0.27
N LEU A 150 -19.85 -3.08 -1.09
CA LEU A 150 -21.12 -2.70 -1.71
C LEU A 150 -22.42 -3.06 -0.94
N ARG A 151 -22.39 -3.79 0.20
CA ARG A 151 -23.63 -4.13 0.96
C ARG A 151 -23.44 -4.25 2.49
N LYS A 152 -23.31 -3.10 3.17
CA LYS A 152 -23.53 -2.83 4.63
C LYS A 152 -22.73 -3.68 5.67
N PRO A 153 -22.92 -3.49 7.00
CA PRO A 153 -21.88 -3.04 7.92
C PRO A 153 -21.54 -4.17 8.91
N LEU A 154 -20.91 -5.24 8.44
CA LEU A 154 -20.39 -6.27 9.35
C LEU A 154 -19.33 -7.08 8.62
N ILE A 155 -18.13 -7.06 9.18
CA ILE A 155 -16.94 -7.69 8.62
C ILE A 155 -17.09 -9.21 8.77
N ILE A 156 -17.12 -9.94 7.65
CA ILE A 156 -17.00 -11.40 7.64
C ILE A 156 -15.57 -11.75 7.19
N PRO A 157 -14.74 -12.39 8.03
CA PRO A 157 -13.37 -12.73 7.69
C PRO A 157 -13.33 -13.95 6.75
N LEU A 158 -12.96 -13.73 5.49
CA LEU A 158 -12.45 -14.79 4.62
C LEU A 158 -10.95 -14.95 4.92
N GLY A 159 -10.56 -16.16 5.35
CA GLY A 159 -9.21 -16.45 5.81
C GLY A 159 -8.17 -16.35 4.70
N VAL A 160 -7.37 -15.30 4.73
CA VAL A 160 -6.27 -15.08 3.79
C VAL A 160 -4.94 -15.10 4.56
N LEU A 161 -3.93 -15.74 3.97
CA LEU A 161 -2.59 -15.86 4.52
C LEU A 161 -1.71 -14.74 3.93
N ASN A 162 -1.13 -13.84 4.73
CA ASN A 162 -0.09 -12.91 4.26
C ASN A 162 1.26 -13.39 4.75
N ILE A 163 2.22 -13.49 3.83
CA ILE A 163 3.63 -13.55 4.19
C ILE A 163 4.20 -12.14 4.06
N VAL A 164 4.81 -11.63 5.12
CA VAL A 164 5.52 -10.33 5.11
C VAL A 164 7.00 -10.63 5.04
N TYR A 165 7.67 -10.07 4.04
CA TYR A 165 9.10 -10.26 3.85
C TYR A 165 9.90 -9.50 4.92
N PRO A 166 10.85 -10.15 5.61
CA PRO A 166 11.82 -9.41 6.40
C PRO A 166 12.70 -8.58 5.45
N MET A 167 12.73 -7.26 5.67
CA MET A 167 13.65 -6.36 4.98
C MET A 167 14.96 -6.29 5.77
N HIS A 168 15.78 -7.35 5.66
CA HIS A 168 17.18 -7.32 6.05
C HIS A 168 18.05 -7.41 4.80
#